data_AF-A0A1E9IWV6-F1
#
_entry.id   AF-A0A1E9IWV6-F1
#
_cell.length_a   1.000
_cell.length_b   1.000
_cell.length_c   1.000
_cell.angle_alpha   90.00
_cell.angle_beta   90.00
_cell.angle_gamma   90.00
#
_symmetry.space_group_name_H-M   'P 1'
#
loop_
_entity.id
_entity.type
_entity.pdbx_description
1 polymer ?
#
loop_
_entity_poly.entity_id
_entity_poly.type
_entity_poly.pdbx_seq_one_letter_code
_entity_poly.pdbx_strand_id
1 'polypeptide(L)'
;MNKKAFLLLITIFLITFIMGSFLIGYRMTHTRGKKLISRLNTLKIKEKKDILHTLAYHELYKIDKYIREGKYENSIDFFAKNNDKKRIWLKKKGEMLQSSYGGYTLQKFFYNNSEEIYPNSTGEIYERILDKLQSHFVEKRKFTARMEKKIKSDEFNMEVIFTVVIDIEYEFGNEDINRADAEYIKEFVVSENVQ
;
A
#
# COMPACT_ATOMS: atom_id res chain seq x y z
N MET A 1 4.39 24.55 75.58
CA MET A 1 4.00 24.20 74.19
C MET A 1 2.88 23.15 74.25
N ASN A 2 1.71 23.40 73.63
CA ASN A 2 0.56 22.49 73.74
C ASN A 2 0.86 21.15 73.06
N LYS A 3 0.97 20.06 73.84
CA LYS A 3 1.27 18.69 73.35
C LYS A 3 0.36 18.26 72.19
N LYS A 4 -0.92 18.68 72.21
CA LYS A 4 -1.89 18.42 71.14
C LYS A 4 -1.53 19.12 69.82
N ALA A 5 -1.06 20.38 69.88
CA ALA A 5 -0.65 21.13 68.69
C ALA A 5 0.64 20.56 68.09
N PHE A 6 1.59 20.12 68.92
CA PHE A 6 2.81 19.45 68.46
C PHE A 6 2.52 18.11 67.79
N LEU A 7 1.63 17.30 68.37
CA LEU A 7 1.21 16.02 67.79
C LEU A 7 0.50 16.22 66.44
N LEU A 8 -0.37 17.22 66.34
CA LEU A 8 -1.08 17.55 65.09
C LEU A 8 -0.09 18.00 63.98
N LEU A 9 0.93 18.78 64.32
CA LEU A 9 1.93 19.26 63.38
C LEU A 9 2.81 18.11 62.84
N ILE A 10 3.20 17.17 63.70
CA ILE A 10 3.92 15.94 63.29
C ILE A 10 3.04 15.08 62.37
N THR A 11 1.76 14.90 62.70
CA THR A 11 0.84 14.10 61.88
C THR A 11 0.65 14.71 60.50
N ILE A 12 0.48 16.03 60.39
CA ILE A 12 0.40 16.73 59.09
C ILE A 12 1.70 16.52 58.30
N PHE A 13 2.87 16.72 58.92
CA PHE A 13 4.15 16.52 58.26
C PHE A 13 4.31 15.07 57.75
N LEU A 14 3.91 14.08 58.55
CA LEU A 14 3.96 12.67 58.16
C LEU A 14 3.05 12.38 56.96
N ILE A 15 1.80 12.88 56.97
CA ILE A 15 0.86 12.72 55.87
C ILE A 15 1.40 13.37 54.59
N THR A 16 1.92 14.60 54.68
CA THR A 16 2.51 15.30 53.53
C THR A 16 3.73 14.55 52.98
N PHE A 17 4.58 14.01 53.86
CA PHE A 17 5.76 13.24 53.46
C PHE A 17 5.38 11.93 52.75
N ILE A 18 4.39 11.20 53.25
CA ILE A 18 3.87 9.97 52.63
C ILE A 18 3.24 10.29 51.28
N MET A 19 2.38 11.31 51.21
CA MET A 19 1.71 11.72 49.97
C MET A 19 2.70 12.21 48.91
N GLY A 20 3.71 12.99 49.31
CA GLY A 20 4.78 13.46 48.42
C GLY A 20 5.63 12.31 47.88
N SER A 21 6.01 11.36 48.73
CA SER A 21 6.75 10.16 48.32
C SER A 21 5.93 9.29 47.37
N PHE A 22 4.62 9.14 47.63
CA PHE A 22 3.71 8.41 46.75
C PHE A 22 3.58 9.08 45.38
N LEU A 23 3.41 10.40 45.32
CA LEU A 23 3.33 11.16 44.06
C LEU A 23 4.62 11.05 43.23
N ILE A 24 5.79 11.13 43.87
CA ILE A 24 7.08 10.95 43.20
C ILE A 24 7.21 9.52 42.65
N GLY A 25 6.88 8.52 43.46
CA GLY A 25 6.88 7.11 43.06
C GLY A 25 5.94 6.83 41.89
N TYR A 26 4.72 7.37 41.94
CA TYR A 26 3.75 7.28 40.85
C TYR A 26 4.27 7.92 39.55
N ARG A 27 4.80 9.15 39.63
CA ARG A 27 5.33 9.86 38.46
C ARG A 27 6.51 9.11 37.83
N MET A 28 7.39 8.55 38.65
CA MET A 28 8.56 7.78 38.19
C MET A 28 8.12 6.49 37.47
N THR A 29 7.20 5.73 38.07
CA THR A 29 6.66 4.49 37.50
C THR A 29 5.89 4.76 36.21
N HIS A 30 5.02 5.77 36.21
CA HIS A 30 4.25 6.16 35.02
C HIS A 30 5.14 6.61 33.85
N THR A 31 6.19 7.39 34.12
CA THR A 31 7.13 7.85 33.08
C THR A 31 7.94 6.68 32.50
N ARG A 32 8.37 5.73 33.34
CA ARG A 32 9.03 4.50 32.90
C ARG A 32 8.08 3.61 32.08
N GLY A 33 6.82 3.47 32.51
CA GLY A 33 5.78 2.76 31.78
C GLY A 33 5.56 3.35 30.38
N LYS A 34 5.45 4.67 30.25
CA LYS A 34 5.34 5.35 28.94
C LYS A 34 6.54 5.06 28.03
N LYS A 35 7.76 5.09 28.57
CA LYS A 35 8.98 4.78 27.81
C LYS A 35 8.99 3.32 27.33
N LEU A 36 8.54 2.37 28.16
CA LEU A 36 8.45 0.96 27.79
C LEU A 36 7.42 0.73 26.67
N ILE A 37 6.21 1.31 26.80
CA ILE A 37 5.17 1.23 25.78
C ILE A 37 5.68 1.82 24.45
N SER A 38 6.35 2.98 24.51
CA SER A 38 6.94 3.59 23.33
C SER A 38 7.97 2.68 22.65
N ARG A 39 8.90 2.08 23.41
CA ARG A 39 9.89 1.14 22.87
C ARG A 39 9.25 -0.11 22.27
N LEU A 40 8.24 -0.68 22.93
CA LEU A 40 7.49 -1.82 22.43
C LEU A 40 6.80 -1.48 21.10
N ASN A 41 6.17 -0.31 20.99
CA ASN A 41 5.56 0.15 19.75
C ASN A 41 6.60 0.32 18.63
N THR A 42 7.77 0.89 18.93
CA THR A 42 8.86 1.01 17.95
C THR A 42 9.34 -0.35 17.46
N LEU A 43 9.51 -1.33 18.35
CA LEU A 43 9.91 -2.69 17.98
C LEU A 43 8.86 -3.35 17.09
N LYS A 44 7.58 -3.24 17.45
CA LYS A 44 6.46 -3.77 16.65
C LYS A 44 6.42 -3.16 15.25
N ILE A 45 6.64 -1.85 15.12
CA ILE A 45 6.71 -1.17 13.82
C ILE A 45 7.89 -1.69 12.99
N LYS A 46 9.05 -1.88 13.63
CA LYS A 46 10.25 -2.39 12.96
C LYS A 46 10.03 -3.80 12.42
N GLU A 47 9.50 -4.69 13.26
CA GLU A 47 9.18 -6.07 12.87
C GLU A 47 8.21 -6.13 11.67
N LYS A 48 7.13 -5.33 11.72
CA LYS A 48 6.20 -5.21 10.59
C LYS A 48 6.89 -4.75 9.31
N LYS A 49 7.78 -3.76 9.41
CA LYS A 49 8.54 -3.27 8.25
C LYS A 49 9.41 -4.37 7.65
N ASP A 50 10.10 -5.15 8.49
CA ASP A 50 10.97 -6.23 8.03
C ASP A 50 10.17 -7.35 7.34
N ILE A 51 8.97 -7.67 7.85
CA ILE A 51 8.03 -8.59 7.20
C ILE A 51 7.61 -8.07 5.82
N LEU A 52 7.17 -6.81 5.72
CA LEU A 52 6.76 -6.21 4.44
C LEU A 52 7.90 -6.20 3.41
N HIS A 53 9.12 -5.88 3.83
CA HIS A 53 10.30 -5.95 2.97
C HIS A 53 10.58 -7.38 2.46
N THR A 54 10.45 -8.37 3.34
CA THR A 54 10.65 -9.78 2.98
C THR A 54 9.62 -10.23 1.94
N LEU A 55 8.35 -9.84 2.13
CA LEU A 55 7.28 -10.10 1.19
C LEU A 55 7.50 -9.42 -0.16
N ALA A 56 7.92 -8.15 -0.15
CA ALA A 56 8.28 -7.43 -1.37
C ALA A 56 9.41 -8.13 -2.14
N TYR A 57 10.46 -8.53 -1.44
CA TYR A 57 11.61 -9.23 -2.04
C TYR A 57 11.19 -10.56 -2.64
N HIS A 58 10.37 -11.35 -1.93
CA HIS A 58 9.88 -12.62 -2.43
C HIS A 58 9.02 -12.47 -3.69
N GLU A 59 8.15 -11.46 -3.76
CA GLU A 59 7.33 -11.20 -4.94
C GLU A 59 8.20 -10.77 -6.14
N LEU A 60 9.19 -9.89 -5.93
CA LEU A 60 10.15 -9.49 -6.97
C LEU A 60 11.00 -10.67 -7.46
N TYR A 61 11.45 -11.53 -6.55
CA TYR A 61 12.17 -12.75 -6.91
C TYR A 61 11.32 -13.69 -7.77
N LYS A 62 10.03 -13.81 -7.46
CA LYS A 62 9.09 -14.61 -8.25
C LYS A 62 8.94 -14.07 -9.68
N ILE A 63 8.85 -12.75 -9.83
CA ILE A 63 8.79 -12.08 -11.14
C ILE A 63 10.06 -12.40 -11.95
N ASP A 64 11.22 -12.15 -11.37
CA ASP A 64 12.51 -12.39 -12.02
C ASP A 64 12.69 -13.86 -12.42
N LYS A 65 12.31 -14.79 -11.54
CA LYS A 65 12.32 -16.22 -11.84
C LYS A 65 11.45 -16.55 -13.05
N TYR A 66 10.24 -16.02 -13.13
CA TYR A 66 9.34 -16.33 -14.25
C TYR A 66 9.76 -15.69 -15.58
N ILE A 67 10.39 -14.52 -15.54
CA ILE A 67 11.00 -13.92 -16.73
C ILE A 67 12.16 -14.81 -17.21
N ARG A 68 13.05 -15.24 -16.31
CA ARG A 68 14.16 -16.13 -16.64
C ARG A 68 13.71 -17.50 -17.16
N GLU A 69 12.59 -18.01 -16.67
CA GLU A 69 11.97 -19.25 -17.16
C GLU A 69 11.24 -19.06 -18.51
N GLY A 70 11.21 -17.85 -19.08
CA GLY A 70 10.55 -17.55 -20.36
C GLY A 70 9.03 -17.57 -20.31
N LYS A 71 8.42 -17.58 -19.11
CA LYS A 71 6.95 -17.57 -18.95
C LYS A 71 6.35 -16.22 -19.29
N TYR A 72 7.12 -15.15 -19.07
CA TYR A 72 6.73 -13.77 -19.32
C TYR A 72 7.84 -13.05 -20.08
N GLU A 73 7.46 -12.18 -21.01
CA GLU A 73 8.43 -11.39 -21.78
C GLU A 73 9.06 -10.30 -20.90
N ASN A 74 8.27 -9.72 -20.01
CA ASN A 74 8.72 -8.68 -19.09
C ASN A 74 7.94 -8.73 -17.76
N SER A 75 8.30 -7.84 -16.83
CA SER A 75 7.65 -7.74 -15.52
C SER A 75 6.19 -7.27 -15.61
N ILE A 76 5.82 -6.48 -16.61
CA ILE A 76 4.46 -5.98 -16.80
C ILE A 76 3.50 -7.13 -17.10
N ASP A 77 3.93 -8.11 -17.88
CA ASP A 77 3.16 -9.33 -18.14
C ASP A 77 2.79 -10.05 -16.82
N PHE A 78 3.69 -10.11 -15.84
CA PHE A 78 3.36 -10.73 -14.55
C PHE A 78 2.19 -10.01 -13.85
N PHE A 79 2.18 -8.68 -13.89
CA PHE A 79 1.17 -7.87 -13.23
C PHE A 79 -0.12 -7.79 -14.02
N ALA A 80 -0.07 -7.83 -15.35
CA ALA A 80 -1.16 -7.41 -16.21
C ALA A 80 -1.68 -8.52 -17.14
N LYS A 81 -0.92 -9.57 -17.41
CA LYS A 81 -1.32 -10.62 -18.34
C LYS A 81 -2.24 -11.63 -17.65
N ASN A 82 -3.17 -12.16 -18.42
CA ASN A 82 -4.00 -13.31 -18.07
C ASN A 82 -4.09 -14.25 -19.30
N ASN A 83 -4.72 -15.42 -19.14
CA ASN A 83 -4.91 -16.44 -20.18
C ASN A 83 -5.42 -15.86 -21.50
N ASP A 84 -6.41 -14.97 -21.43
CA ASP A 84 -7.10 -14.48 -22.64
C ASP A 84 -6.53 -13.16 -23.17
N LYS A 85 -5.75 -12.43 -22.35
CA LYS A 85 -5.38 -11.04 -22.64
C LYS A 85 -3.96 -10.71 -22.25
N LYS A 86 -3.29 -9.96 -23.12
CA LYS A 86 -1.97 -9.36 -22.83
C LYS A 86 -2.03 -8.43 -21.62
N ARG A 87 -3.11 -7.68 -21.44
CA ARG A 87 -3.33 -6.75 -20.31
C ARG A 87 -4.77 -6.84 -19.80
N ILE A 88 -4.98 -6.98 -18.49
CA ILE A 88 -6.33 -7.14 -17.91
C ILE A 88 -7.23 -5.92 -18.10
N TRP A 89 -6.63 -4.71 -18.18
CA TRP A 89 -7.36 -3.46 -18.40
C TRP A 89 -7.80 -3.26 -19.84
N LEU A 90 -7.36 -4.08 -20.80
CA LEU A 90 -7.87 -4.10 -22.17
C LEU A 90 -9.18 -4.90 -22.27
N LYS A 91 -10.07 -4.69 -21.29
CA LYS A 91 -11.33 -5.39 -21.17
C LYS A 91 -12.30 -4.92 -22.24
N LYS A 92 -12.79 -5.84 -23.07
CA LYS A 92 -13.82 -5.56 -24.08
C LYS A 92 -15.22 -5.68 -23.46
N LYS A 93 -16.20 -5.23 -24.24
CA LYS A 93 -17.62 -5.22 -23.85
C LYS A 93 -18.12 -6.62 -23.49
N GLY A 94 -18.72 -6.72 -22.30
CA GLY A 94 -19.34 -7.96 -21.81
C GLY A 94 -18.38 -8.95 -21.15
N GLU A 95 -17.07 -8.69 -21.18
CA GLU A 95 -16.10 -9.52 -20.46
C GLU A 95 -16.02 -9.11 -18.98
N MET A 96 -15.70 -10.04 -18.09
CA MET A 96 -15.42 -9.71 -16.69
C MET A 96 -13.96 -9.30 -16.50
N LEU A 97 -13.70 -8.37 -15.59
CA LEU A 97 -12.35 -8.00 -15.19
C LEU A 97 -11.81 -9.13 -14.31
N GLN A 98 -10.74 -9.78 -14.75
CA GLN A 98 -10.13 -10.89 -14.02
C GLN A 98 -8.79 -10.47 -13.41
N SER A 99 -8.30 -11.27 -12.46
CA SER A 99 -6.94 -11.13 -11.94
C SER A 99 -5.90 -11.54 -12.99
N SER A 100 -4.73 -10.91 -12.95
CA SER A 100 -3.56 -11.37 -13.69
C SER A 100 -3.01 -12.68 -13.14
N TYR A 101 -2.03 -13.25 -13.84
CA TYR A 101 -1.30 -14.42 -13.35
C TYR A 101 -0.63 -14.20 -11.99
N GLY A 102 -0.15 -12.99 -11.72
CA GLY A 102 0.39 -12.61 -10.42
C GLY A 102 -0.68 -12.49 -9.32
N GLY A 103 -1.96 -12.55 -9.68
CA GLY A 103 -3.09 -12.33 -8.77
C GLY A 103 -3.45 -10.85 -8.60
N TYR A 104 -2.95 -9.97 -9.47
CA TYR A 104 -3.24 -8.53 -9.40
C TYR A 104 -4.53 -8.21 -10.13
N THR A 105 -5.31 -7.31 -9.54
CA THR A 105 -6.58 -6.83 -10.09
C THR A 105 -6.49 -5.34 -10.36
N LEU A 106 -7.07 -4.88 -11.46
CA LEU A 106 -7.10 -3.46 -11.77
C LEU A 106 -8.02 -2.75 -10.78
N GLN A 107 -7.50 -1.72 -10.12
CA GLN A 107 -8.27 -0.89 -9.17
C GLN A 107 -8.64 0.44 -9.79
N LYS A 108 -7.67 1.09 -10.47
CA LYS A 108 -7.89 2.37 -11.15
C LYS A 108 -7.16 2.43 -12.46
N PHE A 109 -7.73 3.15 -13.41
CA PHE A 109 -7.11 3.43 -14.69
C PHE A 109 -7.30 4.90 -15.03
N PHE A 110 -6.22 5.62 -15.26
CA PHE A 110 -6.24 7.06 -15.50
C PHE A 110 -5.72 7.42 -16.88
N TYR A 111 -6.21 8.52 -17.42
CA TYR A 111 -5.67 9.21 -18.60
C TYR A 111 -5.04 10.55 -18.18
N ASN A 112 -3.81 10.78 -18.63
CA ASN A 112 -2.98 11.95 -18.35
C ASN A 112 -2.96 12.36 -16.86
N ASN A 113 -2.96 11.36 -15.96
CA ASN A 113 -2.96 11.52 -14.50
C ASN A 113 -4.16 12.28 -13.89
N SER A 114 -5.20 12.60 -14.65
CA SER A 114 -6.31 13.45 -14.19
C SER A 114 -7.67 12.79 -14.39
N GLU A 115 -7.92 12.24 -15.58
CA GLU A 115 -9.20 11.66 -15.94
C GLU A 115 -9.26 10.18 -15.54
N GLU A 116 -10.16 9.83 -14.62
CA GLU A 116 -10.37 8.44 -14.20
C GLU A 116 -11.24 7.69 -15.23
N ILE A 117 -10.63 6.75 -15.94
CA ILE A 117 -11.29 5.85 -16.89
C ILE A 117 -11.96 4.67 -16.17
N TYR A 118 -11.46 4.25 -15.01
CA TYR A 118 -12.02 3.15 -14.21
C TYR A 118 -11.81 3.43 -12.71
N PRO A 119 -12.80 3.20 -11.82
CA PRO A 119 -14.07 2.49 -12.05
C PRO A 119 -15.27 3.37 -12.43
N ASN A 120 -15.13 4.69 -12.39
CA ASN A 120 -16.25 5.65 -12.36
C ASN A 120 -16.93 5.90 -13.73
N SER A 121 -16.95 4.88 -14.58
CA SER A 121 -17.10 4.99 -16.03
C SER A 121 -18.27 4.16 -16.52
N THR A 122 -19.23 4.82 -17.17
CA THR A 122 -20.39 4.18 -17.84
C THR A 122 -20.02 3.42 -19.12
N GLY A 123 -18.78 3.52 -19.61
CA GLY A 123 -18.28 2.82 -20.80
C GLY A 123 -17.20 1.78 -20.47
N GLU A 124 -16.95 0.85 -21.40
CA GLU A 124 -15.94 -0.19 -21.23
C GLU A 124 -14.52 0.37 -21.45
N ILE A 125 -13.54 -0.11 -20.68
CA ILE A 125 -12.19 0.47 -20.61
C ILE A 125 -11.52 0.50 -21.99
N TYR A 126 -11.66 -0.58 -22.78
CA TYR A 126 -11.06 -0.70 -24.10
C TYR A 126 -11.54 0.40 -25.07
N GLU A 127 -12.85 0.63 -25.15
CA GLU A 127 -13.44 1.63 -26.07
C GLU A 127 -12.97 3.03 -25.70
N ARG A 128 -12.88 3.34 -24.40
CA ARG A 128 -12.36 4.63 -23.94
C ARG A 128 -10.89 4.84 -24.25
N ILE A 129 -10.07 3.80 -24.14
CA ILE A 129 -8.66 3.90 -24.56
C ILE A 129 -8.60 4.21 -26.05
N LEU A 130 -9.39 3.49 -26.87
CA LEU A 130 -9.46 3.71 -28.31
C LEU A 130 -9.85 5.14 -28.65
N ASP A 131 -10.94 5.63 -28.05
CA ASP A 131 -11.43 7.00 -28.26
C ASP A 131 -10.36 8.05 -27.91
N LYS A 132 -9.61 7.83 -26.83
CA LYS A 132 -8.53 8.74 -26.42
C LYS A 132 -7.35 8.69 -27.37
N LEU A 133 -6.99 7.50 -27.89
CA LEU A 133 -5.93 7.34 -28.89
C LEU A 133 -6.31 7.98 -30.23
N GLN A 134 -7.57 7.91 -30.63
CA GLN A 134 -8.08 8.50 -31.88
C GLN A 134 -8.34 10.01 -31.78
N SER A 135 -8.50 10.54 -30.55
CA SER A 135 -8.74 11.97 -30.35
C SER A 135 -7.56 12.82 -30.85
N HIS A 136 -7.84 13.79 -31.72
CA HIS A 136 -6.81 14.67 -32.28
C HIS A 136 -6.34 15.70 -31.23
N PHE A 137 -5.10 16.21 -31.37
CA PHE A 137 -4.48 17.28 -30.57
C PHE A 137 -3.75 16.93 -29.26
N VAL A 138 -3.27 15.69 -29.07
CA VAL A 138 -2.39 15.36 -27.92
C VAL A 138 -1.07 14.79 -28.41
N GLU A 139 0.04 15.49 -28.13
CA GLU A 139 1.40 15.06 -28.52
C GLU A 139 1.81 13.73 -27.88
N LYS A 140 1.38 13.49 -26.64
CA LYS A 140 1.67 12.27 -25.89
C LYS A 140 0.50 11.86 -25.00
N ARG A 141 0.02 10.63 -25.18
CA ARG A 141 -1.11 10.07 -24.45
C ARG A 141 -0.59 9.13 -23.39
N LYS A 142 -0.80 9.47 -22.13
CA LYS A 142 -0.33 8.68 -21.00
C LYS A 142 -1.51 8.04 -20.28
N PHE A 143 -1.44 6.74 -20.11
CA PHE A 143 -2.36 5.98 -19.28
C PHE A 143 -1.63 5.42 -18.08
N THR A 144 -2.30 5.44 -16.92
CA THR A 144 -1.73 4.92 -15.68
C THR A 144 -2.68 3.89 -15.08
N ALA A 145 -2.24 2.63 -15.04
CA ALA A 145 -2.95 1.54 -14.40
C ALA A 145 -2.46 1.36 -12.96
N ARG A 146 -3.37 1.41 -11.99
CA ARG A 146 -3.11 0.99 -10.61
C ARG A 146 -3.72 -0.37 -10.39
N MET A 147 -2.88 -1.32 -10.00
CA MET A 147 -3.26 -2.71 -9.80
C MET A 147 -2.92 -3.14 -8.39
N GLU A 148 -3.79 -3.95 -7.79
CA GLU A 148 -3.60 -4.42 -6.42
C GLU A 148 -3.81 -5.93 -6.30
N LYS A 149 -2.97 -6.54 -5.46
CA LYS A 149 -3.09 -7.92 -4.99
C LYS A 149 -3.17 -7.89 -3.48
N LYS A 150 -4.20 -8.51 -2.92
CA LYS A 150 -4.39 -8.62 -1.47
C LYS A 150 -4.05 -10.03 -1.03
N ILE A 151 -3.21 -10.16 -0.01
CA ILE A 151 -2.86 -11.43 0.61
C ILE A 151 -3.20 -11.34 2.09
N LYS A 152 -4.03 -12.26 2.56
CA LYS A 152 -4.26 -12.46 3.98
C LYS A 152 -3.27 -13.50 4.48
N SER A 153 -2.41 -13.13 5.43
CA SER A 153 -1.57 -14.10 6.13
C SER A 153 -2.18 -14.38 7.50
N ASP A 154 -2.62 -15.62 7.69
CA ASP A 154 -3.10 -16.09 8.98
C ASP A 154 -1.95 -16.20 10.00
N GLU A 155 -0.72 -16.42 9.54
CA GLU A 155 0.49 -16.51 10.38
C GLU A 155 0.83 -15.17 11.06
N PHE A 156 0.68 -14.06 10.32
CA PHE A 156 0.98 -12.73 10.84
C PHE A 156 -0.27 -11.94 11.28
N ASN A 157 -1.45 -12.55 11.17
CA ASN A 157 -2.76 -11.89 11.33
C ASN A 157 -2.79 -10.50 10.66
N MET A 158 -2.23 -10.43 9.44
CA MET A 158 -2.02 -9.21 8.69
C MET A 158 -2.57 -9.40 7.28
N GLU A 159 -3.34 -8.42 6.81
CA GLU A 159 -3.67 -8.31 5.39
C GLU A 159 -2.65 -7.39 4.73
N VAL A 160 -1.97 -7.89 3.71
CA VAL A 160 -0.93 -7.19 2.97
C VAL A 160 -1.46 -6.86 1.57
N ILE A 161 -1.28 -5.63 1.16
CA ILE A 161 -1.65 -5.13 -0.17
C ILE A 161 -0.36 -4.85 -0.94
N PHE A 162 -0.24 -5.51 -2.08
CA PHE A 162 0.76 -5.19 -3.09
C PHE A 162 0.10 -4.26 -4.09
N THR A 163 0.64 -3.04 -4.23
CA THR A 163 0.19 -2.06 -5.20
C THR A 163 1.26 -1.89 -6.26
N VAL A 164 0.87 -1.95 -7.52
CA VAL A 164 1.74 -1.64 -8.65
C VAL A 164 1.09 -0.57 -9.51
N VAL A 165 1.88 0.40 -9.93
CA VAL A 165 1.47 1.48 -10.83
C VAL A 165 2.26 1.33 -12.13
N ILE A 166 1.54 1.21 -13.23
CA ILE A 166 2.09 0.96 -14.56
C ILE A 166 1.72 2.14 -15.43
N ASP A 167 2.72 2.79 -16.00
CA ASP A 167 2.54 3.85 -16.98
C ASP A 167 2.67 3.28 -18.40
N ILE A 168 1.76 3.70 -19.27
CA ILE A 168 1.63 3.27 -20.65
C ILE A 168 1.57 4.54 -21.48
N GLU A 169 2.48 4.69 -22.43
CA GLU A 169 2.63 5.90 -23.21
C GLU A 169 2.51 5.60 -24.70
N TYR A 170 1.69 6.41 -25.38
CA TYR A 170 1.51 6.39 -26.81
C TYR A 170 1.92 7.73 -27.38
N GLU A 171 2.78 7.71 -28.39
CA GLU A 171 3.16 8.87 -29.18
C GLU A 171 2.02 9.29 -30.12
N PHE A 172 2.11 10.53 -30.61
CA PHE A 172 1.17 11.02 -31.60
C PHE A 172 1.16 10.13 -32.85
N GLY A 173 -0.04 9.79 -33.33
CA GLY A 173 -0.25 8.90 -34.47
C GLY A 173 -0.24 7.40 -34.15
N ASN A 174 0.16 6.98 -32.94
CA ASN A 174 -0.01 5.60 -32.52
C ASN A 174 -1.44 5.36 -31.99
N GLU A 175 -2.22 4.62 -32.79
CA GLU A 175 -3.59 4.20 -32.45
C GLU A 175 -3.69 2.71 -32.08
N ASP A 176 -2.58 1.96 -32.09
CA ASP A 176 -2.59 0.53 -31.76
C ASP A 176 -2.50 0.31 -30.24
N ILE A 177 -3.67 0.09 -29.64
CA ILE A 177 -3.85 -0.24 -28.22
C ILE A 177 -2.96 -1.40 -27.73
N ASN A 178 -2.58 -2.34 -28.59
CA ASN A 178 -1.80 -3.51 -28.17
C ASN A 178 -0.29 -3.26 -28.19
N ARG A 179 0.13 -2.13 -28.78
CA ARG A 179 1.51 -1.75 -29.03
C ARG A 179 1.75 -0.30 -28.59
N ALA A 180 1.76 -0.10 -27.28
CA ALA A 180 2.26 1.15 -26.71
C ALA A 180 3.74 1.38 -27.06
N ASP A 181 4.12 2.64 -27.22
CA ASP A 181 5.51 3.03 -27.52
C ASP A 181 6.42 2.85 -26.30
N ALA A 182 5.87 3.06 -25.09
CA ALA A 182 6.54 2.73 -23.85
C ALA A 182 5.56 2.19 -22.80
N GLU A 183 5.98 1.14 -22.10
CA GLU A 183 5.32 0.63 -20.91
C GLU A 183 6.36 0.40 -19.82
N TYR A 184 6.11 0.92 -18.61
CA TYR A 184 7.03 0.72 -17.49
C TYR A 184 6.31 0.74 -16.14
N ILE A 185 6.91 0.07 -15.16
CA ILE A 185 6.45 0.10 -13.78
C ILE A 185 6.97 1.38 -13.14
N LYS A 186 6.05 2.27 -12.81
CA LYS A 186 6.35 3.53 -12.12
C LYS A 186 6.59 3.29 -10.63
N GLU A 187 5.79 2.42 -10.03
CA GLU A 187 5.80 2.22 -8.58
C GLU A 187 5.44 0.78 -8.23
N PHE A 188 6.09 0.24 -7.21
CA PHE A 188 5.76 -1.04 -6.58
C PHE A 188 5.84 -0.89 -5.06
N VAL A 189 4.71 -1.00 -4.38
CA VAL A 189 4.58 -0.76 -2.93
C VAL A 189 3.95 -1.97 -2.27
N VAL A 190 4.47 -2.33 -1.10
CA VAL A 190 3.88 -3.34 -0.23
C VAL A 190 3.51 -2.68 1.08
N SER A 191 2.23 -2.74 1.44
CA SER A 191 1.68 -2.07 2.62
C SER A 191 0.75 -3.01 3.39
N GLU A 192 0.68 -2.80 4.71
CA GLU A 192 -0.37 -3.39 5.53
C GLU A 192 -1.71 -2.69 5.23
N ASN A 193 -2.79 -3.47 5.15
CA ASN A 193 -4.15 -2.92 5.14
C ASN A 193 -4.49 -2.47 6.57
N VAL A 194 -4.41 -1.18 6.82
CA VAL A 194 -4.82 -0.58 8.09
C VAL A 194 -6.29 -0.18 7.95
N GLN A 195 -7.19 -1.06 8.38
CA GLN A 195 -8.60 -0.72 8.59
C GLN A 195 -8.78 0.14 9.83
#